data_AF-A0A376YHD3-F1
#
_entry.id   AF-A0A376YHD3-F1
#
_cell.length_a   1.000
_cell.length_b   1.000
_cell.length_c   1.000
_cell.angle_alpha   90.00
_cell.angle_beta   90.00
_cell.angle_gamma   90.00
#
_symmetry.space_group_name_H-M   'P 1'
#
loop_
_entity.id
_entity.type
_entity.pdbx_description
1 polymer ?
#
loop_
_entity_poly.entity_id
_entity_poly.type
_entity_poly.pdbx_seq_one_letter_code
_entity_poly.pdbx_strand_id
1 'polypeptide(L)'
;MAIKKLDDGRYEVDIRPRGRDGKRIRRKFERKAEALAFERYTIANASQKEWGGQRADRRTLSELLDIWWKYHGQNHEHGTKEFNHLLKTISGIGDIPVSRMSKRALMDYRSMRLRDGISAATINRDMYRLSGMFTKLIQLDEFSGQHPIHGLPPLAEANPEMTFLEKAEIEKLLNVLAGDDLLVALLCLSTGGRWTEVATLKPAQITNCRVYLPENQKR
;
A
#
# COMPACT_ATOMS: atom_id res chain seq x y z
N MET A 1 -43.86 -22.12 -5.08
CA MET A 1 -43.05 -23.25 -4.59
C MET A 1 -41.65 -23.14 -5.19
N ALA A 2 -40.61 -23.30 -4.38
CA ALA A 2 -39.21 -23.18 -4.80
C ALA A 2 -38.68 -24.40 -5.58
N ILE A 3 -39.34 -25.56 -5.45
CA ILE A 3 -38.97 -26.80 -6.13
C ILE A 3 -40.11 -27.24 -7.05
N LYS A 4 -39.82 -27.46 -8.33
CA LYS A 4 -40.76 -27.94 -9.34
C LYS A 4 -40.30 -29.30 -9.87
N LYS A 5 -41.23 -30.26 -10.00
CA LYS A 5 -40.98 -31.51 -10.73
C LYS A 5 -41.11 -31.26 -12.23
N LEU A 6 -40.13 -31.69 -13.01
CA LEU A 6 -40.12 -31.61 -14.47
C LEU A 6 -40.75 -32.87 -15.07
N ASP A 7 -41.18 -32.77 -16.32
CA ASP A 7 -41.83 -33.87 -17.06
C ASP A 7 -40.87 -35.07 -17.25
N ASP A 8 -39.57 -34.79 -17.24
CA ASP A 8 -38.45 -35.74 -17.31
C ASP A 8 -38.11 -36.40 -15.95
N GLY A 9 -39.02 -36.35 -14.97
CA GLY A 9 -38.86 -36.96 -13.64
C GLY A 9 -37.96 -36.21 -12.65
N ARG A 10 -37.11 -35.30 -13.13
CA ARG A 10 -36.15 -34.49 -12.35
C ARG A 10 -36.80 -33.36 -11.56
N TYR A 11 -36.10 -32.84 -10.55
CA TYR A 11 -36.53 -31.75 -9.69
C TYR A 11 -35.70 -30.49 -9.94
N GLU A 12 -36.37 -29.36 -10.13
CA GLU A 12 -35.74 -28.08 -10.36
C GLU A 12 -35.95 -27.15 -9.17
N VAL A 13 -34.86 -26.68 -8.58
CA VAL A 13 -34.86 -25.62 -7.56
C VAL A 13 -34.73 -24.28 -8.27
N ASP A 14 -35.64 -23.34 -7.99
CA ASP A 14 -35.60 -21.95 -8.46
C ASP A 14 -35.85 -21.02 -7.27
N ILE A 15 -34.75 -20.48 -6.73
CA ILE A 15 -34.76 -19.68 -5.50
C ILE A 15 -34.04 -18.35 -5.68
N ARG A 16 -34.48 -17.36 -4.90
CA ARG A 16 -33.75 -16.11 -4.67
C ARG A 16 -33.44 -16.00 -3.18
N PRO A 17 -32.26 -16.43 -2.72
CA PRO A 17 -31.96 -16.56 -1.29
C PRO A 17 -31.98 -15.23 -0.52
N ARG A 18 -31.84 -14.08 -1.21
CA ARG A 18 -31.91 -12.72 -0.63
C ARG A 18 -33.17 -11.94 -1.02
N GLY A 19 -34.26 -12.62 -1.37
CA GLY A 19 -35.52 -11.97 -1.75
C GLY A 19 -35.55 -11.45 -3.19
N ARG A 20 -36.46 -10.51 -3.48
CA ARG A 20 -36.86 -10.13 -4.85
C ARG A 20 -35.70 -9.70 -5.76
N ASP A 21 -34.75 -8.93 -5.20
CA ASP A 21 -33.56 -8.41 -5.90
C ASP A 21 -32.31 -9.30 -5.70
N GLY A 22 -32.47 -10.45 -5.04
CA GLY A 22 -31.40 -11.41 -4.83
C GLY A 22 -31.04 -12.20 -6.09
N LYS A 23 -29.80 -12.71 -6.14
CA LYS A 23 -29.32 -13.61 -7.20
C LYS A 23 -30.28 -14.79 -7.35
N ARG A 24 -30.85 -14.96 -8.54
CA ARG A 24 -31.67 -16.13 -8.89
C ARG A 24 -30.76 -17.32 -9.14
N ILE A 25 -31.02 -18.43 -8.45
CA ILE A 25 -30.28 -19.68 -8.58
C ILE A 25 -31.26 -20.74 -9.07
N ARG A 26 -30.96 -21.32 -10.23
CA ARG A 26 -31.78 -22.37 -10.86
C ARG A 26 -30.93 -23.60 -11.11
N ARG A 27 -31.30 -24.75 -10.53
CA ARG A 27 -30.52 -26.00 -10.65
C ARG A 27 -31.44 -27.22 -10.66
N LYS A 28 -31.07 -28.23 -11.44
CA LYS A 28 -31.80 -29.49 -11.58
C LYS A 28 -31.11 -30.60 -10.78
N PHE A 29 -31.91 -31.49 -10.22
CA PHE A 29 -31.51 -32.63 -9.39
C PHE A 29 -32.32 -33.86 -9.77
N GLU A 30 -31.72 -35.05 -9.63
CA GLU A 30 -32.39 -36.31 -9.91
C GLU A 30 -33.38 -36.69 -8.78
N ARG A 31 -33.02 -36.37 -7.53
CA ARG A 31 -33.82 -36.73 -6.34
C ARG A 31 -34.43 -35.50 -5.66
N LYS A 32 -35.67 -35.62 -5.19
CA LYS A 32 -36.37 -34.58 -4.41
C LYS A 32 -35.61 -34.20 -3.13
N ALA A 33 -35.00 -35.17 -2.47
CA ALA A 33 -34.24 -34.97 -1.23
C ALA A 33 -33.01 -34.08 -1.45
N GLU A 34 -32.31 -34.24 -2.57
CA GLU A 34 -31.15 -33.41 -2.93
C GLU A 34 -31.57 -31.97 -3.25
N ALA A 35 -32.68 -31.80 -3.97
CA ALA A 35 -33.26 -30.49 -4.24
C ALA A 35 -33.63 -29.75 -2.95
N LEU A 36 -34.26 -30.46 -1.99
CA LEU A 36 -34.61 -29.92 -0.67
C LEU A 36 -33.39 -29.58 0.17
N ALA A 37 -32.37 -30.42 0.19
CA ALA A 37 -31.13 -30.17 0.90
C ALA A 37 -30.39 -28.94 0.33
N PHE A 38 -30.33 -28.82 -1.01
CA PHE A 38 -29.73 -27.68 -1.68
C PHE A 38 -30.49 -26.37 -1.40
N GLU A 39 -31.83 -26.38 -1.45
CA GLU A 39 -32.63 -25.21 -1.08
C GLU A 39 -32.33 -24.75 0.35
N ARG A 40 -32.42 -25.66 1.33
CA ARG A 40 -32.18 -25.34 2.75
C ARG A 40 -30.77 -24.82 2.99
N TYR A 41 -29.77 -25.48 2.42
CA TYR A 41 -28.38 -25.04 2.51
C TYR A 41 -28.19 -23.66 1.90
N THR A 42 -28.76 -23.39 0.73
CA THR A 42 -28.55 -22.12 0.02
C THR A 42 -29.27 -20.96 0.71
N ILE A 43 -30.45 -21.19 1.31
CA ILE A 43 -31.17 -20.18 2.09
C ILE A 43 -30.44 -19.91 3.42
N ALA A 44 -29.99 -20.96 4.12
CA ALA A 44 -29.26 -20.83 5.38
C ALA A 44 -27.91 -20.11 5.21
N ASN A 45 -27.21 -20.36 4.10
CA ASN A 45 -25.91 -19.74 3.79
C ASN A 45 -26.04 -18.49 2.90
N ALA A 46 -27.26 -17.97 2.69
CA ALA A 46 -27.48 -16.76 1.89
C ALA A 46 -26.94 -15.49 2.56
N SER A 47 -26.97 -15.46 3.90
CA SER A 47 -26.45 -14.39 4.75
C SER A 47 -24.95 -14.53 4.98
N GLN A 48 -24.42 -15.76 5.01
CA GLN A 48 -22.99 -16.00 4.97
C GLN A 48 -22.44 -15.55 3.61
N LYS A 49 -21.32 -14.81 3.64
CA LYS A 49 -20.70 -14.09 2.51
C LYS A 49 -20.36 -14.94 1.27
N GLU A 50 -20.63 -16.25 1.26
CA GLU A 50 -20.18 -17.20 0.22
C GLU A 50 -20.94 -17.12 -1.12
N TRP A 51 -22.24 -16.80 -1.15
CA TRP A 51 -23.05 -16.99 -2.37
C TRP A 51 -23.32 -15.75 -3.23
N GLY A 52 -22.89 -14.59 -2.76
CA GLY A 52 -22.81 -13.37 -3.56
C GLY A 52 -21.38 -12.94 -3.62
N GLY A 53 -20.59 -13.50 -4.55
CA GLY A 53 -19.24 -13.00 -4.81
C GLY A 53 -19.28 -11.48 -4.84
N GLN A 54 -18.49 -10.83 -3.98
CA GLN A 54 -18.44 -9.38 -3.95
C GLN A 54 -18.20 -8.92 -5.38
N ARG A 55 -19.07 -8.02 -5.88
CA ARG A 55 -18.86 -7.42 -7.20
C ARG A 55 -17.43 -6.89 -7.20
N ALA A 56 -16.65 -7.30 -8.19
CA ALA A 56 -15.26 -6.89 -8.31
C ALA A 56 -15.20 -5.36 -8.23
N ASP A 57 -14.38 -4.84 -7.34
CA ASP A 57 -14.21 -3.41 -7.19
C ASP A 57 -13.61 -2.84 -8.49
N ARG A 58 -14.38 -1.96 -9.13
CA ARG A 58 -14.04 -1.38 -10.43
C ARG A 58 -13.35 -0.03 -10.32
N ARG A 59 -13.19 0.50 -9.11
CA ARG A 59 -12.47 1.74 -8.87
C ARG A 59 -11.03 1.59 -9.35
N THR A 60 -10.52 2.65 -9.97
CA THR A 60 -9.12 2.85 -10.35
C THR A 60 -8.26 3.05 -9.11
N LEU A 61 -6.94 2.96 -9.27
CA LEU A 61 -6.02 3.19 -8.16
C LEU A 61 -6.00 4.67 -7.76
N SER A 62 -6.17 5.59 -8.73
CA SER A 62 -6.29 7.03 -8.46
C SER A 62 -7.53 7.35 -7.63
N GLU A 63 -8.69 6.75 -7.93
CA GLU A 63 -9.90 6.94 -7.11
C GLU A 63 -9.69 6.44 -5.67
N LEU A 64 -8.98 5.33 -5.48
CA LEU A 64 -8.60 4.84 -4.15
C LEU A 64 -7.60 5.75 -3.46
N LEU A 65 -6.67 6.34 -4.21
CA LEU A 65 -5.71 7.34 -3.71
C LEU A 65 -6.43 8.61 -3.23
N ASP A 66 -7.46 9.06 -3.95
CA ASP A 66 -8.26 10.24 -3.56
C ASP A 66 -9.03 9.99 -2.25
N ILE A 67 -9.58 8.78 -2.09
CA ILE A 67 -10.21 8.35 -0.83
C ILE A 67 -9.18 8.32 0.30
N TRP A 68 -8.00 7.75 0.04
CA TRP A 68 -6.90 7.74 1.00
C TRP A 68 -6.48 9.17 1.38
N TRP A 69 -6.40 10.09 0.43
CA TRP A 69 -6.09 11.50 0.68
C TRP A 69 -7.12 12.15 1.60
N LYS A 70 -8.40 11.98 1.26
CA LYS A 70 -9.54 12.56 1.99
C LYS A 70 -9.60 12.08 3.44
N TYR A 71 -9.37 10.80 3.70
CA TYR A 71 -9.56 10.25 5.06
C TYR A 71 -8.29 10.08 5.87
N HIS A 72 -7.11 10.12 5.24
CA HIS A 72 -5.84 9.85 5.91
C HIS A 72 -4.73 10.81 5.49
N GLY A 73 -4.43 10.88 4.19
CA GLY A 73 -3.26 11.58 3.66
C GLY A 73 -3.19 13.05 4.05
N GLN A 74 -4.32 13.78 4.00
CA GLN A 74 -4.35 15.21 4.30
C GLN A 74 -4.00 15.57 5.76
N ASN A 75 -4.15 14.62 6.70
CA ASN A 75 -3.89 14.86 8.12
C ASN A 75 -2.41 14.65 8.49
N HIS A 76 -1.58 14.18 7.55
CA HIS A 76 -0.19 13.87 7.82
C HIS A 76 0.72 15.04 7.39
N GLU A 77 1.70 15.39 8.24
CA GLU A 77 2.69 16.46 7.95
C GLU A 77 3.38 16.32 6.58
N HIS A 78 3.61 15.08 6.11
CA HIS A 78 4.24 14.81 4.82
C HIS A 78 3.26 14.22 3.80
N GLY A 79 1.96 14.35 4.05
CA GLY A 79 0.89 13.77 3.25
C GLY A 79 1.00 14.13 1.77
N THR A 80 1.21 15.40 1.44
CA THR A 80 1.30 15.86 0.04
C THR A 80 2.49 15.21 -0.70
N LYS A 81 3.62 15.01 -0.01
CA LYS A 81 4.77 14.31 -0.59
C LYS A 81 4.42 12.85 -0.86
N GLU A 82 3.82 12.17 0.10
CA GLU A 82 3.41 10.77 -0.04
C GLU A 82 2.35 10.58 -1.14
N PHE A 83 1.36 11.48 -1.22
CA PHE A 83 0.37 11.51 -2.29
C PHE A 83 1.03 11.60 -3.67
N ASN A 84 1.99 12.51 -3.85
CA ASN A 84 2.71 12.67 -5.11
C ASN A 84 3.54 11.44 -5.49
N HIS A 85 4.14 10.74 -4.51
CA HIS A 85 4.86 9.49 -4.78
C HIS A 85 3.91 8.35 -5.16
N LEU A 86 2.77 8.25 -4.46
CA LEU A 86 1.72 7.28 -4.78
C LEU A 86 1.15 7.53 -6.17
N LEU A 87 0.84 8.78 -6.51
CA LEU A 87 0.35 9.17 -7.83
C LEU A 87 1.34 8.77 -8.93
N LYS A 88 2.63 9.09 -8.78
CA LYS A 88 3.68 8.66 -9.72
C LYS A 88 3.74 7.15 -9.88
N THR A 89 3.65 6.41 -8.77
CA THR A 89 3.65 4.95 -8.79
C THR A 89 2.42 4.39 -9.51
N ILE A 90 1.24 4.95 -9.23
CA ILE A 90 -0.03 4.57 -9.86
C ILE A 90 -0.02 4.86 -11.36
N SER A 91 0.44 6.04 -11.77
CA SER A 91 0.62 6.38 -13.18
C SER A 91 1.60 5.45 -13.87
N GLY A 92 2.69 5.07 -13.19
CA GLY A 92 3.67 4.11 -13.70
C GLY A 92 3.11 2.68 -13.86
N ILE A 93 2.14 2.29 -13.04
CA ILE A 93 1.40 1.02 -13.17
C ILE A 93 0.31 1.12 -14.27
N GLY A 94 -0.10 2.34 -14.63
CA GLY A 94 -1.10 2.61 -15.67
C GLY A 94 -2.52 2.83 -15.15
N ASP A 95 -2.68 3.16 -13.86
CA ASP A 95 -3.96 3.46 -13.19
C ASP A 95 -5.09 2.44 -13.48
N ILE A 96 -4.72 1.16 -13.41
CA ILE A 96 -5.65 0.06 -13.66
C ILE A 96 -6.74 -0.01 -12.58
N PRO A 97 -7.92 -0.58 -12.87
CA PRO A 97 -8.89 -0.93 -11.84
C PRO A 97 -8.26 -1.85 -10.79
N VAL A 98 -8.60 -1.65 -9.51
CA VAL A 98 -8.05 -2.44 -8.40
C VAL A 98 -8.32 -3.94 -8.55
N SER A 99 -9.44 -4.31 -9.18
CA SER A 99 -9.76 -5.71 -9.53
C SER A 99 -8.79 -6.35 -10.53
N ARG A 100 -8.05 -5.56 -11.30
CA ARG A 100 -6.99 -6.05 -12.21
C ARG A 100 -5.62 -6.06 -11.55
N MET A 101 -5.49 -5.51 -10.35
CA MET A 101 -4.21 -5.52 -9.66
C MET A 101 -3.88 -6.94 -9.20
N SER A 102 -2.71 -7.41 -9.62
CA SER A 102 -2.22 -8.74 -9.32
C SER A 102 -0.73 -8.69 -9.04
N LYS A 103 -0.20 -9.75 -8.41
CA LYS A 103 1.26 -9.90 -8.21
C LYS A 103 2.01 -9.81 -9.54
N ARG A 104 1.43 -10.33 -10.63
CA ARG A 104 2.00 -10.23 -11.98
C ARG A 104 2.14 -8.77 -12.43
N ALA A 105 1.06 -7.97 -12.34
CA ALA A 105 1.11 -6.56 -12.71
C ALA A 105 2.18 -5.78 -11.91
N LEU A 106 2.34 -6.09 -10.61
CA LEU A 106 3.39 -5.49 -9.78
C LEU A 106 4.80 -5.96 -10.19
N MET A 107 4.98 -7.22 -10.56
CA MET A 107 6.25 -7.75 -11.06
C MET A 107 6.62 -7.15 -12.43
N ASP A 108 5.64 -6.97 -13.31
CA ASP A 108 5.82 -6.34 -14.62
C ASP A 108 6.25 -4.87 -14.44
N TYR A 109 5.60 -4.14 -13.53
CA TYR A 109 5.97 -2.78 -13.17
C TYR A 109 7.40 -2.69 -12.60
N ARG A 110 7.76 -3.57 -11.66
CA ARG A 110 9.12 -3.64 -11.11
C ARG A 110 10.16 -3.92 -12.20
N SER A 111 9.85 -4.84 -13.11
CA SER A 111 10.74 -5.20 -14.22
C SER A 111 10.93 -4.04 -15.19
N MET A 112 9.87 -3.29 -15.49
CA MET A 112 9.95 -2.06 -16.27
C MET A 112 10.86 -1.03 -15.59
N ARG A 113 10.65 -0.75 -14.30
CA ARG A 113 11.44 0.24 -13.54
C ARG A 113 12.91 -0.14 -13.45
N LEU A 114 13.23 -1.43 -13.32
CA LEU A 114 14.61 -1.92 -13.34
C LEU A 114 15.26 -1.70 -14.72
N ARG A 115 14.53 -1.91 -15.82
CA ARG A 115 15.02 -1.60 -17.18
C ARG A 115 15.28 -0.11 -17.38
N ASP A 116 14.49 0.74 -16.74
CA ASP A 116 14.66 2.20 -16.75
C ASP A 116 15.84 2.67 -15.87
N GLY A 117 16.61 1.74 -15.28
CA GLY A 117 17.77 2.05 -14.45
C GLY A 117 17.44 2.51 -13.02
N ILE A 118 16.19 2.34 -12.58
CA ILE A 118 15.79 2.70 -11.22
C ILE A 118 16.29 1.65 -10.23
N SER A 119 16.91 2.10 -9.13
CA SER A 119 17.45 1.20 -8.11
C SER A 119 16.37 0.38 -7.40
N ALA A 120 16.72 -0.85 -7.00
CA ALA A 120 15.86 -1.74 -6.24
C ALA A 120 15.31 -1.09 -4.96
N ALA A 121 16.13 -0.33 -4.25
CA ALA A 121 15.73 0.40 -3.04
C ALA A 121 14.62 1.43 -3.31
N THR A 122 14.71 2.19 -4.41
CA THR A 122 13.65 3.15 -4.80
C THR A 122 12.36 2.42 -5.14
N ILE A 123 12.45 1.32 -5.91
CA ILE A 123 11.28 0.51 -6.27
C ILE A 123 10.64 -0.09 -5.02
N ASN A 124 11.42 -0.60 -4.07
CA ASN A 124 10.91 -1.13 -2.80
C ASN A 124 10.17 -0.04 -2.00
N ARG A 125 10.71 1.18 -1.94
CA ARG A 125 10.02 2.33 -1.30
C ARG A 125 8.69 2.64 -1.96
N ASP A 126 8.62 2.65 -3.29
CA ASP A 126 7.36 2.84 -4.03
C ASP A 126 6.33 1.75 -3.67
N MET A 127 6.77 0.49 -3.56
CA MET A 127 5.92 -0.63 -3.15
C MET A 127 5.47 -0.54 -1.69
N TYR A 128 6.33 -0.10 -0.77
CA TYR A 128 5.97 0.10 0.63
C TYR A 128 4.92 1.20 0.80
N ARG A 129 5.06 2.31 0.08
CA ARG A 129 4.05 3.39 0.08
C ARG A 129 2.70 2.87 -0.40
N LEU A 130 2.70 2.20 -1.56
CA LEU A 130 1.47 1.64 -2.12
C LEU A 130 0.86 0.61 -1.16
N SER A 131 1.68 -0.22 -0.50
CA SER A 131 1.22 -1.16 0.53
C SER A 131 0.61 -0.43 1.74
N GLY A 132 1.22 0.66 2.19
CA GLY A 132 0.70 1.49 3.27
C GLY A 132 -0.66 2.10 2.93
N MET A 133 -0.84 2.58 1.69
CA MET A 133 -2.12 3.07 1.19
C MET A 133 -3.23 2.01 1.31
N PHE A 134 -2.99 0.79 0.81
CA PHE A 134 -3.96 -0.31 0.91
C PHE A 134 -4.24 -0.73 2.35
N THR A 135 -3.20 -0.79 3.18
CA THR A 135 -3.36 -1.10 4.61
C THR A 135 -4.30 -0.10 5.28
N LYS A 136 -4.15 1.20 4.98
CA LYS A 136 -5.03 2.25 5.53
C LYS A 136 -6.44 2.19 4.97
N LEU A 137 -6.61 1.95 3.67
CA LEU A 137 -7.94 1.80 3.07
C LEU A 137 -8.70 0.59 3.63
N ILE A 138 -8.00 -0.52 3.92
CA ILE A 138 -8.59 -1.69 4.59
C ILE A 138 -8.97 -1.36 6.04
N GLN A 139 -8.11 -0.65 6.78
CA GLN A 139 -8.41 -0.22 8.16
C GLN A 139 -9.61 0.72 8.26
N LEU A 140 -9.89 1.49 7.21
CA LEU A 140 -11.03 2.41 7.12
C LEU A 140 -12.28 1.75 6.53
N ASP A 141 -12.26 0.43 6.28
CA ASP A 141 -13.32 -0.32 5.59
C ASP A 141 -13.68 0.20 4.18
N GLU A 142 -12.83 1.05 3.60
CA GLU A 142 -12.98 1.61 2.25
C GLU A 142 -12.57 0.62 1.15
N PHE A 143 -11.80 -0.41 1.49
CA PHE A 143 -11.43 -1.50 0.58
C PHE A 143 -11.64 -2.87 1.24
N SER A 144 -12.49 -3.70 0.63
CA SER A 144 -12.83 -5.04 1.14
C SER A 144 -12.12 -6.21 0.43
N GLY A 145 -11.26 -5.92 -0.55
CA GLY A 145 -10.55 -6.94 -1.31
C GLY A 145 -9.32 -7.50 -0.58
N GLN A 146 -8.70 -8.54 -1.14
CA GLN A 146 -7.41 -9.03 -0.65
C GLN A 146 -6.34 -7.95 -0.86
N HIS A 147 -5.45 -7.78 0.13
CA HIS A 147 -4.36 -6.82 0.03
C HIS A 147 -3.41 -7.16 -1.14
N PRO A 148 -3.34 -6.33 -2.19
CA PRO A 148 -2.74 -6.69 -3.49
C PRO A 148 -1.21 -6.87 -3.45
N ILE A 149 -0.54 -6.17 -2.55
CA ILE A 149 0.94 -6.20 -2.40
C ILE A 149 1.37 -7.21 -1.33
N HIS A 150 0.44 -7.75 -0.54
CA HIS A 150 0.79 -8.59 0.59
C HIS A 150 1.42 -9.91 0.12
N GLY A 151 2.55 -10.28 0.72
CA GLY A 151 3.33 -11.47 0.34
C GLY A 151 4.03 -11.35 -1.01
N LEU A 152 4.35 -10.13 -1.46
CA LEU A 152 5.29 -9.87 -2.54
C LEU A 152 6.66 -9.51 -1.92
N PRO A 153 7.71 -10.36 -2.07
CA PRO A 153 9.00 -10.09 -1.46
C PRO A 153 9.63 -8.81 -2.04
N PRO A 154 10.42 -8.06 -1.25
CA PRO A 154 11.17 -6.93 -1.77
C PRO A 154 12.24 -7.39 -2.77
N LEU A 155 12.65 -6.50 -3.66
CA LEU A 155 13.80 -6.71 -4.53
C LEU A 155 15.08 -6.70 -3.67
N ALA A 156 16.07 -7.50 -4.04
CA ALA A 156 17.37 -7.49 -3.39
C ALA A 156 18.02 -6.11 -3.57
N GLU A 157 18.39 -5.46 -2.47
CA GLU A 157 19.05 -4.17 -2.48
C GLU A 157 20.57 -4.40 -2.45
N ALA A 158 21.29 -3.73 -3.35
CA ALA A 158 22.73 -3.61 -3.22
C ALA A 158 23.00 -2.69 -2.03
N ASN A 159 23.75 -3.17 -1.04
CA ASN A 159 24.25 -2.30 0.02
C ASN A 159 25.24 -1.32 -0.63
N PRO A 160 24.96 0.00 -0.66
CA PRO A 160 25.96 0.94 -1.09
C PRO A 160 27.15 0.84 -0.12
N GLU A 161 28.37 0.76 -0.66
CA GLU A 161 29.56 0.87 0.17
C GLU A 161 29.49 2.20 0.94
N MET A 162 29.59 2.12 2.27
CA MET A 162 29.58 3.34 3.09
C MET A 162 30.87 4.10 2.83
N THR A 163 30.77 5.21 2.11
CA THR A 163 31.86 6.16 1.92
C THR A 163 31.93 7.11 3.10
N PHE A 164 33.12 7.26 3.70
CA PHE A 164 33.41 8.27 4.70
C PHE A 164 34.57 9.13 4.20
N LEU A 165 34.66 10.35 4.71
CA LEU A 165 35.77 11.25 4.38
C LEU A 165 37.01 10.86 5.20
N GLU A 166 38.14 10.68 4.54
CA GLU A 166 39.43 10.55 5.23
C GLU A 166 39.89 11.90 5.80
N LYS A 167 40.85 11.88 6.74
CA LYS A 167 41.35 13.11 7.39
C LYS A 167 41.82 14.18 6.39
N ALA A 168 42.53 13.78 5.34
CA ALA A 168 43.00 14.69 4.31
C ALA A 168 41.85 15.29 3.47
N GLU A 169 40.75 14.54 3.29
CA GLU A 169 39.56 15.01 2.59
C GLU A 169 38.74 15.95 3.46
N ILE A 170 38.68 15.69 4.77
CA ILE A 170 38.08 16.59 5.76
C ILE A 170 38.81 17.94 5.74
N GLU A 171 40.14 17.94 5.75
CA GLU A 171 40.93 19.18 5.66
C GLU A 171 40.64 19.96 4.38
N LYS A 172 40.55 19.27 3.23
CA LYS A 172 40.17 19.90 1.96
C LYS A 172 38.75 20.49 2.01
N LEU A 173 37.79 19.76 2.59
CA LEU A 173 36.42 20.23 2.76
C LEU A 173 36.38 21.49 3.63
N LEU A 174 37.03 21.47 4.80
CA LEU A 174 37.04 22.60 5.73
C LEU A 174 37.74 23.84 5.16
N ASN A 175 38.75 23.66 4.29
CA ASN A 175 39.42 24.79 3.63
C ASN A 175 38.56 25.48 2.56
N VAL A 176 37.53 24.80 2.03
CA VAL A 176 36.63 25.36 1.00
C VAL A 176 35.40 26.02 1.62
N LEU A 177 34.96 25.55 2.79
CA LEU A 177 33.80 26.10 3.48
C LEU A 177 34.12 27.44 4.16
N ALA A 178 33.13 28.32 4.22
CA ALA A 178 33.22 29.62 4.89
C ALA A 178 31.89 29.97 5.59
N GLY A 179 31.95 30.89 6.56
CA GLY A 179 30.77 31.35 7.29
C GLY A 179 30.09 30.24 8.10
N ASP A 180 28.76 30.23 8.10
CA ASP A 180 27.95 29.30 8.89
C ASP A 180 28.14 27.84 8.48
N ASP A 181 28.35 27.55 7.19
CA ASP A 181 28.57 26.19 6.69
C ASP A 181 29.84 25.55 7.28
N LEU A 182 30.90 26.36 7.48
CA LEU A 182 32.12 25.91 8.14
C LEU A 182 31.85 25.58 9.61
N LEU A 183 31.10 26.42 10.31
CA LEU A 183 30.74 26.21 11.72
C LEU A 183 29.88 24.96 11.89
N VAL A 184 28.90 24.75 11.00
CA VAL A 184 28.06 23.55 10.97
C VAL A 184 28.91 22.31 10.70
N ALA A 185 29.80 22.34 9.71
CA ALA A 185 30.68 21.22 9.39
C ALA A 185 31.59 20.84 10.58
N LEU A 186 32.21 21.83 11.23
CA LEU A 186 33.04 21.61 12.42
C LEU A 186 32.24 20.98 13.57
N LEU A 187 31.02 21.47 13.81
CA LEU A 187 30.18 20.95 14.87
C LEU A 187 29.67 19.53 14.55
N CYS A 188 29.32 19.24 13.30
CA CYS A 188 29.00 17.88 12.83
C CYS A 188 30.16 16.91 13.03
N LEU A 189 31.38 17.28 12.63
CA LEU A 189 32.57 16.45 12.80
C LEU A 189 32.92 16.21 14.28
N SER A 190 32.62 17.19 15.14
CA SER A 190 32.91 17.12 16.58
C SER A 190 31.88 16.33 17.39
N THR A 191 30.62 16.31 16.94
CA THR A 191 29.49 15.74 17.70
C THR A 191 28.86 14.52 17.05
N GLY A 192 29.13 14.26 15.77
CA GLY A 192 28.44 13.25 14.97
C GLY A 192 26.99 13.62 14.62
N GLY A 193 26.56 14.86 14.85
CA GLY A 193 25.20 15.33 14.54
C GLY A 193 24.92 15.39 13.04
N ARG A 194 23.67 15.17 12.63
CA ARG A 194 23.30 15.30 11.20
C ARG A 194 23.32 16.77 10.79
N TRP A 195 23.72 17.04 9.55
CA TRP A 195 23.81 18.40 9.00
C TRP A 195 22.58 19.26 9.31
N THR A 196 21.38 18.76 9.00
CA THR A 196 20.14 19.52 9.21
C THR A 196 19.83 19.77 10.69
N GLU A 197 20.18 18.85 11.58
CA GLU A 197 19.98 19.00 13.03
C GLU A 197 20.89 20.09 13.59
N VAL A 198 22.13 20.16 13.09
CA VAL A 198 23.12 21.16 13.49
C VAL A 198 22.85 22.52 12.85
N ALA A 199 22.47 22.56 11.57
CA ALA A 199 22.18 23.79 10.85
C ALA A 199 20.92 24.52 11.34
N THR A 200 20.02 23.82 12.04
CA THR A 200 18.77 24.39 12.60
C THR A 200 18.82 24.58 14.11
N LEU A 201 20.03 24.48 14.69
CA LEU A 201 20.26 24.58 16.12
C LEU A 201 19.87 25.96 16.67
N LYS A 202 19.15 25.97 17.79
CA LYS A 202 18.72 27.18 18.48
C LYS A 202 19.64 27.46 19.68
N PRO A 203 19.85 28.75 20.07
CA PRO A 203 20.65 29.09 21.24
C PRO A 203 20.20 28.39 22.54
N ALA A 204 18.88 28.17 22.70
CA ALA A 204 18.32 27.45 23.86
C ALA A 204 18.74 25.97 23.96
N GLN A 205 19.30 25.40 22.89
CA GLN A 205 19.79 24.02 22.83
C GLN A 205 21.30 23.93 23.13
N ILE A 206 21.95 25.05 23.45
CA ILE A 206 23.35 25.10 23.86
C ILE A 206 23.41 25.54 25.32
N THR A 207 23.75 24.62 26.21
CA THR A 207 23.83 24.91 27.65
C THR A 207 25.01 24.19 28.27
N ASN A 208 25.79 24.88 29.12
CA ASN A 208 26.95 24.31 29.82
C ASN A 208 27.93 23.58 28.87
N CYS A 209 28.24 24.19 27.72
CA CYS A 209 29.09 23.61 26.67
C CYS A 209 28.61 22.24 26.13
N ARG A 210 27.30 21.97 26.21
CA ARG A 210 26.66 20.79 25.63
C ARG A 210 25.64 21.21 24.59
N VAL A 211 25.61 20.46 23.50
CA VAL A 211 24.65 20.63 22.42
C VAL A 211 23.56 19.58 22.56
N TYR A 212 22.32 20.03 22.71
CA TYR A 212 21.15 19.16 22.80
C TYR A 212 20.50 19.03 21.43
N LEU A 213 20.86 17.96 20.71
CA LEU A 213 20.24 17.63 19.43
C LEU A 213 18.98 16.79 19.72
N PRO A 214 17.77 17.29 19.40
CA PRO A 214 16.56 16.50 19.55
C PRO A 214 16.64 15.33 18.57
N GLU A 215 16.45 14.12 19.09
CA GLU A 215 16.37 12.94 18.26
C GLU A 215 15.10 13.05 17.42
N ASN A 216 15.25 13.40 16.14
CA ASN A 216 14.16 13.23 15.19
C ASN A 216 13.91 11.72 15.13
N GLN A 217 12.85 11.26 15.82
CA GLN A 217 12.39 9.88 15.74
C GLN A 217 12.25 9.51 14.26
N LYS A 218 13.15 8.64 13.82
CA LYS A 218 13.16 7.84 12.58
C LYS A 218 12.24 8.35 11.46
N ARG A 219 12.85 8.96 10.44
CA ARG A 219 12.29 8.99 9.08
C ARG A 219 12.16 7.58 8.52
#